data_AF-A0A7J2NN76-F1
#
_entry.id   AF-A0A7J2NN76-F1
#
_cell.length_a   1.000
_cell.length_b   1.000
_cell.length_c   1.000
_cell.angle_alpha   90.00
_cell.angle_beta   90.00
_cell.angle_gamma   90.00
#
_symmetry.space_group_name_H-M   'P 1'
#
loop_
_entity.id
_entity.type
_entity.pdbx_description
1 polymer ?
#
loop_
_entity_poly.entity_id
_entity_poly.type
_entity_poly.pdbx_seq_one_letter_code
_entity_poly.pdbx_strand_id
1 'polypeptide(L)'
;GSTPAMIAGALLGETLQFGFIDWAYYGLPVSLLSLTAAFLLLKKMFPSPKVTLNLDEIIEQKKEIENLNPAQKGVILIFLGTILFWFMGGQFEGWFGLPTSVSNVAIVSILAVLLMFGLNLLDLKDLQSIQWELVFLVGGGILLGEAMIVSGAASGISSAIASMHGAAPTLLIIVALSLISLLLTNFISNSATAAILIPIAIETANILGVTPVPFVMAVALSATIAFVTPVGAPSTALIYSTGQVSRSRFIKTGVLAAIPALLTVLAVVWILPVP
;
A
#
# COMPACT_ATOMS: atom_id res chain seq x y z
N GLY A 1 0.89 5.18 -1.31
CA GLY A 1 -0.15 4.98 -0.30
C GLY A 1 -1.29 4.18 -0.90
N SER A 2 -1.84 3.23 -0.15
CA SER A 2 -3.01 2.44 -0.54
C SER A 2 -3.84 2.16 0.71
N THR A 3 -5.14 1.92 0.58
CA THR A 3 -6.02 1.61 1.72
C THR A 3 -5.54 0.40 2.54
N PRO A 4 -5.07 -0.72 1.92
CA PRO A 4 -4.46 -1.81 2.68
C PRO A 4 -3.30 -1.39 3.58
N ALA A 5 -2.46 -0.45 3.12
CA ALA A 5 -1.35 0.10 3.92
C ALA A 5 -1.84 0.87 5.15
N MET A 6 -2.91 1.65 4.98
CA MET A 6 -3.50 2.44 6.06
C MET A 6 -4.14 1.55 7.12
N ILE A 7 -4.87 0.51 6.71
CA ILE A 7 -5.50 -0.46 7.63
C ILE A 7 -4.42 -1.25 8.39
N ALA A 8 -3.39 -1.73 7.68
CA ALA A 8 -2.26 -2.42 8.30
C ALA A 8 -1.53 -1.53 9.32
N GLY A 9 -1.21 -0.29 8.93
CA GLY A 9 -0.54 0.66 9.80
C GLY A 9 -1.38 1.04 11.03
N ALA A 10 -2.69 1.18 10.88
CA ALA A 10 -3.59 1.47 12.01
C ALA A 10 -3.63 0.30 13.01
N LEU A 11 -3.90 -0.92 12.55
CA LEU A 11 -4.06 -2.09 13.42
C LEU A 11 -2.73 -2.55 14.06
N LEU A 12 -1.61 -2.43 13.33
CA LEU A 12 -0.28 -2.73 13.90
C LEU A 12 0.24 -1.57 14.77
N GLY A 13 -0.09 -0.32 14.44
CA GLY A 13 0.35 0.86 15.16
C GLY A 13 -0.17 0.91 16.60
N GLU A 14 -1.39 0.44 16.85
CA GLU A 14 -1.99 0.37 18.19
C GLU A 14 -1.22 -0.56 19.15
N THR A 15 -0.63 -1.63 18.63
CA THR A 15 -0.05 -2.71 19.45
C THR A 15 1.47 -2.76 19.42
N LEU A 16 2.09 -2.41 18.28
CA LEU A 16 3.52 -2.61 18.02
C LEU A 16 4.27 -1.31 17.66
N GLN A 17 3.65 -0.14 17.79
CA GLN A 17 4.21 1.14 17.34
C GLN A 17 4.66 1.14 15.87
N PHE A 18 4.04 0.32 15.03
CA PHE A 18 4.36 0.18 13.62
C PHE A 18 4.12 1.50 12.87
N GLY A 19 5.19 2.08 12.34
CA GLY A 19 5.20 3.42 11.75
C GLY A 19 5.41 3.42 10.23
N PHE A 20 5.64 4.63 9.70
CA PHE A 20 5.88 4.84 8.26
C PHE A 20 7.15 4.12 7.78
N ILE A 21 8.21 4.15 8.58
CA ILE A 21 9.50 3.53 8.23
C ILE A 21 9.36 2.02 8.12
N ASP A 22 8.64 1.40 9.05
CA ASP A 22 8.42 -0.05 9.05
C ASP A 22 7.61 -0.47 7.82
N TRP A 23 6.58 0.29 7.47
CA TRP A 23 5.86 0.06 6.22
C TRP A 23 6.77 0.22 4.99
N ALA A 24 7.57 1.30 4.95
CA ALA A 24 8.47 1.58 3.84
C ALA A 24 9.56 0.51 3.69
N TYR A 25 10.05 -0.04 4.79
CA TYR A 25 11.05 -1.11 4.85
C TYR A 25 10.61 -2.36 4.08
N TYR A 26 9.34 -2.75 4.18
CA TYR A 26 8.77 -3.84 3.38
C TYR A 26 8.25 -3.38 2.01
N GLY A 27 7.56 -2.25 1.95
CA GLY A 27 6.84 -1.78 0.77
C GLY A 27 7.76 -1.29 -0.36
N LEU A 28 8.88 -0.63 -0.04
CA LEU A 28 9.79 -0.10 -1.05
C LEU A 28 10.46 -1.22 -1.87
N PRO A 29 11.11 -2.25 -1.26
CA PRO A 29 11.67 -3.36 -2.01
C PRO A 29 10.62 -4.06 -2.89
N VAL A 30 9.43 -4.34 -2.33
CA VAL A 30 8.35 -4.99 -3.08
C VAL A 30 7.92 -4.16 -4.28
N SER A 31 7.75 -2.85 -4.11
CA SER A 31 7.32 -1.97 -5.19
C SER A 31 8.34 -1.88 -6.32
N LEU A 32 9.63 -1.73 -6.00
CA LEU A 32 10.71 -1.60 -6.99
C LEU A 32 10.91 -2.88 -7.80
N LEU A 33 10.93 -4.03 -7.12
CA LEU A 33 11.10 -5.33 -7.74
C LEU A 33 9.88 -5.71 -8.58
N SER A 34 8.66 -5.51 -8.06
CA SER A 34 7.42 -5.79 -8.78
C SER A 34 7.23 -4.88 -9.99
N LEU A 35 7.55 -3.58 -9.86
CA LEU A 35 7.50 -2.62 -10.97
C LEU A 35 8.48 -3.01 -12.07
N THR A 36 9.71 -3.35 -11.69
CA THR A 36 10.75 -3.78 -12.64
C THR A 36 10.33 -5.06 -13.36
N ALA A 37 9.84 -6.06 -12.62
CA ALA A 37 9.35 -7.31 -13.19
C ALA A 37 8.18 -7.07 -14.16
N ALA A 38 7.20 -6.25 -13.77
CA ALA A 38 6.07 -5.88 -14.62
C ALA A 38 6.51 -5.14 -15.88
N PHE A 39 7.44 -4.17 -15.74
CA PHE A 39 7.99 -3.43 -16.88
C PHE A 39 8.70 -4.34 -17.89
N LEU A 40 9.58 -5.22 -17.41
CA LEU A 40 10.31 -6.16 -18.28
C LEU A 40 9.36 -7.17 -18.94
N LEU A 41 8.36 -7.66 -18.21
CA LEU A 41 7.32 -8.54 -18.73
C LEU A 41 6.54 -7.84 -19.86
N LEU A 42 6.04 -6.63 -19.61
CA LEU A 42 5.26 -5.86 -20.59
C LEU A 42 6.10 -5.52 -21.82
N LYS A 43 7.36 -5.10 -21.64
CA LYS A 43 8.28 -4.83 -22.76
C LYS A 43 8.52 -6.08 -23.62
N LYS A 44 8.64 -7.26 -23.00
CA LYS A 44 8.83 -8.53 -23.70
C LYS A 44 7.56 -8.99 -24.42
N MET A 45 6.40 -8.82 -23.81
CA MET A 45 5.10 -9.24 -24.37
C MET A 45 4.58 -8.28 -25.44
N PHE A 46 4.87 -6.99 -25.30
CA PHE A 46 4.38 -5.91 -26.15
C PHE A 46 5.54 -4.97 -26.53
N PRO A 47 6.44 -5.41 -27.44
CA PRO A 47 7.54 -4.56 -27.91
C PRO A 47 7.00 -3.26 -28.49
N SER A 48 7.55 -2.13 -28.03
CA SER A 48 7.13 -0.82 -28.52
C SER A 48 7.37 -0.70 -30.02
N PRO A 49 6.40 -0.18 -30.79
CA PRO A 49 6.63 0.12 -32.20
C PRO A 49 7.76 1.15 -32.33
N LYS A 50 8.59 1.00 -33.36
CA LYS A 50 9.60 2.01 -33.70
C LYS A 50 8.87 3.22 -34.27
N VAL A 51 8.67 4.24 -33.44
CA VAL A 51 8.05 5.50 -33.82
C VAL A 51 9.09 6.60 -33.73
N THR A 52 9.20 7.43 -34.76
CA THR A 52 9.95 8.68 -34.71
C THR A 52 9.13 9.68 -33.91
N LEU A 53 9.54 9.92 -32.66
CA LEU A 53 8.91 10.93 -31.82
C LEU A 53 9.37 12.32 -32.27
N ASN A 54 8.42 13.21 -32.57
CA ASN A 54 8.74 14.62 -32.70
C ASN A 54 8.87 15.20 -31.28
N LEU A 55 10.07 15.67 -30.94
CA LEU A 55 10.37 16.20 -29.62
C LEU A 55 10.25 17.73 -29.55
N ASP A 56 10.01 18.40 -30.66
CA ASP A 56 10.02 19.86 -30.75
C ASP A 56 8.94 20.49 -29.84
N GLU A 57 7.72 19.93 -29.83
CA GLU A 57 6.63 20.35 -28.94
C GLU A 57 6.96 20.13 -27.45
N ILE A 58 7.67 19.04 -27.11
CA ILE A 58 8.04 18.71 -25.72
C ILE A 58 9.14 19.65 -25.23
N ILE A 59 10.10 19.99 -26.10
CA ILE A 59 11.17 20.94 -25.80
C ILE A 59 10.61 22.34 -25.58
N GLU A 60 9.55 22.71 -26.30
CA GLU A 60 8.86 23.99 -26.09
C GLU A 60 8.09 24.01 -24.76
N GLN A 61 7.34 22.95 -24.43
CA GLN A 61 6.68 22.80 -23.12
C GLN A 61 7.65 22.76 -21.94
N LYS A 62 8.88 22.24 -22.14
CA LYS A 62 9.92 22.20 -21.09
C LYS A 62 10.27 23.61 -20.58
N LYS A 63 10.22 24.64 -21.43
CA LYS A 63 10.53 26.03 -21.03
C LYS A 63 9.55 26.60 -20.01
N GLU A 64 8.30 26.13 -20.01
CA GLU A 64 7.29 26.54 -19.00
C GLU A 64 7.54 25.87 -17.64
N ILE A 65 8.18 24.69 -17.61
CA ILE A 65 8.45 23.92 -16.39
C ILE A 65 9.70 24.42 -15.63
N GLU A 66 10.68 25.01 -16.32
CA GLU A 66 11.94 25.44 -15.69
C GLU A 66 11.77 26.61 -14.70
N ASN A 67 10.70 27.39 -14.81
CA ASN A 67 10.43 28.53 -13.92
C ASN A 67 9.34 28.23 -12.89
N LEU A 68 9.68 27.40 -11.89
CA LEU A 68 8.79 27.15 -10.77
C LEU A 68 8.47 28.43 -10.01
N ASN A 69 7.18 28.69 -9.81
CA ASN A 69 6.72 29.84 -9.03
C ASN A 69 7.01 29.64 -7.52
N PRO A 70 6.98 30.71 -6.71
CA PRO A 70 7.27 30.62 -5.27
C PRO A 70 6.34 29.64 -4.52
N ALA A 71 5.07 29.55 -4.92
CA ALA A 71 4.11 28.64 -4.31
C ALA A 71 4.47 27.17 -4.56
N GLN A 72 4.82 26.81 -5.80
CA GLN A 72 5.28 25.47 -6.18
C GLN A 72 6.55 25.07 -5.40
N LYS A 73 7.50 26.00 -5.26
CA LYS A 73 8.71 25.78 -4.44
C LYS A 73 8.35 25.56 -2.96
N GLY A 74 7.40 26.34 -2.43
CA GLY A 74 6.89 26.16 -1.07
C GLY A 74 6.24 24.79 -0.85
N VAL A 75 5.40 24.35 -1.79
CA VAL A 75 4.77 23.02 -1.75
C VAL A 75 5.81 21.91 -1.76
N ILE A 76 6.81 21.98 -2.64
CA ILE A 76 7.90 20.99 -2.71
C ILE A 76 8.69 20.96 -1.39
N LEU A 77 9.02 22.13 -0.84
CA LEU A 77 9.78 22.22 0.41
C LEU A 77 9.03 21.58 1.58
N ILE A 78 7.74 21.89 1.73
CA ILE A 78 6.90 21.30 2.79
C ILE A 78 6.77 19.80 2.58
N PHE A 79 6.50 19.36 1.35
CA PHE A 79 6.37 17.93 1.02
C PHE A 79 7.63 17.13 1.35
N LEU A 80 8.81 17.63 0.93
CA LEU A 80 10.10 16.99 1.24
C LEU A 80 10.39 17.03 2.74
N GLY A 81 10.06 18.13 3.42
CA GLY A 81 10.16 18.25 4.88
C GLY A 81 9.32 17.21 5.60
N THR A 82 8.06 17.02 5.19
CA THR A 82 7.15 16.01 5.74
C THR A 82 7.72 14.60 5.59
N ILE A 83 8.24 14.26 4.39
CA ILE A 83 8.89 12.96 4.16
C ILE A 83 10.10 12.79 5.08
N LEU A 84 10.96 13.82 5.19
CA LEU A 84 12.11 13.79 6.07
C LEU A 84 11.68 13.50 7.52
N PHE A 85 10.66 14.21 8.03
CA PHE A 85 10.14 13.97 9.38
C PHE A 85 9.61 12.54 9.58
N TRP A 86 8.88 11.99 8.61
CA TRP A 86 8.44 10.59 8.68
C TRP A 86 9.61 9.59 8.69
N PHE A 87 10.71 9.90 7.99
CA PHE A 87 11.92 9.06 7.99
C PHE A 87 12.79 9.22 9.23
N MET A 88 12.75 10.38 9.89
CA MET A 88 13.49 10.59 11.14
C MET A 88 12.80 9.91 12.32
N GLY A 89 11.46 9.80 12.29
CA GLY A 89 10.67 9.10 13.31
C GLY A 89 11.02 9.55 14.72
N GLY A 90 11.09 8.60 15.66
CA GLY A 90 11.44 8.88 17.05
C GLY A 90 12.88 9.34 17.31
N GLN A 91 13.80 9.23 16.31
CA GLN A 91 15.17 9.76 16.47
C GLN A 91 15.17 11.29 16.57
N PHE A 92 14.29 11.95 15.82
CA PHE A 92 14.12 13.40 15.91
C PHE A 92 13.70 13.82 17.32
N GLU A 93 12.78 13.09 17.94
CA GLU A 93 12.29 13.37 19.29
C GLU A 93 13.41 13.22 20.32
N GLY A 94 14.23 12.18 20.18
CA GLY A 94 15.37 11.93 21.06
C GLY A 94 16.44 13.04 21.02
N TRP A 95 16.64 13.70 19.87
CA TRP A 95 17.60 14.80 19.75
C TRP A 95 17.17 16.07 20.48
N PHE A 96 15.86 16.31 20.58
CA PHE A 96 15.29 17.54 21.13
C PHE A 96 14.52 17.33 22.44
N GLY A 97 14.47 16.11 22.97
CA GLY A 97 13.74 15.78 24.19
C GLY A 97 12.23 15.96 24.07
N LEU A 98 11.67 15.71 22.88
CA LEU A 98 10.24 15.91 22.60
C LEU A 98 9.40 14.68 22.97
N PRO A 99 8.08 14.84 23.21
CA PRO A 99 7.17 13.71 23.40
C PRO A 99 7.12 12.80 22.17
N THR A 100 6.93 11.49 22.39
CA THR A 100 6.88 10.47 21.33
C THR A 100 5.70 10.57 20.37
N SER A 101 4.78 11.49 20.64
CA SER A 101 3.65 11.80 19.79
C SER A 101 4.02 12.72 18.63
N VAL A 102 5.14 13.45 18.69
CA VAL A 102 5.45 14.50 17.71
C VAL A 102 5.80 13.92 16.34
N SER A 103 6.45 12.76 16.29
CA SER A 103 6.79 12.03 15.06
C SER A 103 5.63 11.21 14.50
N ASN A 104 4.47 11.21 15.16
CA ASN A 104 3.29 10.50 14.67
C ASN A 104 2.92 10.99 13.27
N VAL A 105 2.78 10.04 12.34
CA VAL A 105 2.52 10.29 10.93
C VAL A 105 1.33 11.24 10.73
N ALA A 106 0.26 11.07 11.50
CA ALA A 106 -0.93 11.91 11.42
C ALA A 106 -0.68 13.34 11.90
N ILE A 107 0.06 13.51 13.00
CA ILE A 107 0.40 14.84 13.54
C ILE A 107 1.28 15.61 12.53
N VAL A 108 2.33 14.97 12.01
CA VAL A 108 3.20 15.58 10.99
C VAL A 108 2.39 15.95 9.74
N SER A 109 1.46 15.09 9.32
CA SER A 109 0.57 15.35 8.16
C SER A 109 -0.33 16.57 8.37
N ILE A 110 -0.98 16.66 9.53
CA ILE A 110 -1.89 17.77 9.86
C ILE A 110 -1.11 19.08 9.94
N LEU A 111 0.05 19.09 10.58
CA LEU A 111 0.91 20.27 10.66
C LEU A 111 1.35 20.75 9.27
N ALA A 112 1.70 19.83 8.36
CA ALA A 112 2.06 20.18 6.99
C ALA A 112 0.89 20.84 6.24
N VAL A 113 -0.33 20.31 6.38
CA VAL A 113 -1.54 20.90 5.79
C VAL A 113 -1.83 22.27 6.38
N LEU A 114 -1.78 22.42 7.71
CA LEU A 114 -1.98 23.71 8.38
C LEU A 114 -0.95 24.76 7.93
N LEU A 115 0.31 24.35 7.76
CA LEU A 115 1.37 25.22 7.25
C LEU A 115 1.10 25.64 5.81
N MET A 116 0.62 24.73 4.96
CA MET A 116 0.23 25.06 3.58
C MET A 116 -0.91 26.07 3.53
N PHE A 117 -1.92 25.95 4.40
CA PHE A 117 -2.97 26.97 4.54
C PHE A 117 -2.41 28.31 5.05
N GLY A 118 -1.57 28.29 6.08
CA GLY A 118 -0.98 29.49 6.66
C GLY A 118 -0.08 30.26 5.69
N LEU A 119 0.50 29.58 4.71
CA LEU A 119 1.31 30.16 3.64
C LEU A 119 0.51 30.49 2.37
N ASN A 120 -0.83 30.37 2.40
CA ASN A 120 -1.71 30.54 1.25
C ASN A 120 -1.30 29.69 0.03
N LEU A 121 -0.83 28.46 0.28
CA LEU A 121 -0.51 27.47 -0.75
C LEU A 121 -1.70 26.56 -1.07
N LEU A 122 -2.71 26.54 -0.21
CA LEU A 122 -3.96 25.80 -0.38
C LEU A 122 -5.16 26.70 -0.07
N ASP A 123 -6.24 26.48 -0.79
CA ASP A 123 -7.55 27.08 -0.59
C ASP A 123 -8.54 26.05 -0.01
N LEU A 124 -9.64 26.54 0.59
CA LEU A 124 -10.71 25.65 1.10
C LEU A 124 -11.33 24.77 0.00
N LYS A 125 -11.26 25.21 -1.27
CA LYS A 125 -11.70 24.41 -2.42
C LYS A 125 -10.86 23.16 -2.61
N ASP A 126 -9.57 23.20 -2.25
CA ASP A 126 -8.68 22.05 -2.36
C ASP A 126 -9.07 20.93 -1.38
N LEU A 127 -9.74 21.25 -0.26
CA LEU A 127 -10.29 20.23 0.64
C LEU A 127 -11.39 19.39 -0.02
N GLN A 128 -12.00 19.86 -1.11
CA GLN A 128 -12.99 19.09 -1.86
C GLN A 128 -12.36 17.94 -2.65
N SER A 129 -11.03 17.94 -2.87
CA SER A 129 -10.35 16.83 -3.53
C SER A 129 -10.05 15.66 -2.59
N ILE A 130 -10.35 15.79 -1.30
CA ILE A 130 -10.18 14.71 -0.32
C ILE A 130 -11.22 13.61 -0.62
N GLN A 131 -10.74 12.39 -0.81
CA GLN A 131 -11.57 11.20 -1.00
C GLN A 131 -12.08 10.71 0.37
N TRP A 132 -13.12 11.36 0.89
CA TRP A 132 -13.71 11.02 2.19
C TRP A 132 -14.18 9.57 2.28
N GLU A 133 -14.57 8.98 1.15
CA GLU A 133 -14.93 7.57 1.03
C GLU A 133 -13.80 6.65 1.49
N LEU A 134 -12.55 6.98 1.17
CA LEU A 134 -11.38 6.20 1.62
C LEU A 134 -11.18 6.32 3.14
N VAL A 135 -11.41 7.51 3.71
CA VAL A 135 -11.30 7.73 5.16
C VAL A 135 -12.32 6.88 5.90
N PHE A 136 -13.59 6.92 5.46
CA PHE A 136 -14.65 6.09 6.03
C PHE A 136 -14.40 4.59 5.84
N LEU A 137 -13.79 4.20 4.73
CA LEU A 137 -13.47 2.80 4.44
C LEU A 137 -12.34 2.27 5.32
N VAL A 138 -11.31 3.08 5.62
CA VAL A 138 -10.26 2.71 6.60
C VAL A 138 -10.88 2.58 7.99
N GLY A 139 -11.66 3.57 8.44
CA GLY A 139 -12.34 3.53 9.74
C GLY A 139 -13.28 2.33 9.86
N GLY A 140 -14.10 2.08 8.83
CA GLY A 140 -14.98 0.91 8.77
C GLY A 140 -14.22 -0.42 8.74
N GLY A 141 -13.06 -0.47 8.10
CA GLY A 141 -12.20 -1.66 8.10
C GLY A 141 -11.61 -1.96 9.48
N ILE A 142 -11.20 -0.93 10.22
CA ILE A 142 -10.74 -1.08 11.62
C ILE A 142 -11.89 -1.57 12.51
N LEU A 143 -13.08 -0.95 12.39
CA LEU A 143 -14.28 -1.36 13.15
C LEU A 143 -14.71 -2.80 12.82
N LEU A 144 -14.62 -3.20 11.54
CA LEU A 144 -14.90 -4.57 11.13
C LEU A 144 -13.90 -5.55 11.74
N GLY A 145 -12.61 -5.19 11.75
CA GLY A 145 -11.58 -6.00 12.38
C GLY A 145 -11.84 -6.22 13.86
N GLU A 146 -12.14 -5.16 14.59
CA GLU A 146 -12.51 -5.24 16.01
C GLU A 146 -13.77 -6.08 16.21
N ALA A 147 -14.81 -5.87 15.39
CA ALA A 147 -16.04 -6.66 15.44
C ALA A 147 -15.79 -8.16 15.18
N MET A 148 -14.86 -8.50 14.28
CA MET A 148 -14.49 -9.89 14.01
C MET A 148 -13.74 -10.54 15.18
N ILE A 149 -12.92 -9.77 15.90
CA ILE A 149 -12.22 -10.23 17.11
C ILE A 149 -13.24 -10.44 18.23
N VAL A 150 -14.06 -9.42 18.54
CA VAL A 150 -15.05 -9.46 19.62
C VAL A 150 -16.14 -10.51 19.39
N SER A 151 -16.59 -10.70 18.15
CA SER A 151 -17.59 -11.75 17.82
C SER A 151 -17.03 -13.17 17.84
N GLY A 152 -15.70 -13.34 17.90
CA GLY A 152 -15.03 -14.63 17.79
C GLY A 152 -14.95 -15.19 16.35
N ALA A 153 -15.43 -14.45 15.34
CA ALA A 153 -15.36 -14.87 13.95
C ALA A 153 -13.92 -14.99 13.44
N ALA A 154 -13.06 -14.01 13.78
CA ALA A 154 -11.63 -14.08 13.47
C ALA A 154 -11.00 -15.32 14.11
N SER A 155 -11.28 -15.57 15.39
CA SER A 155 -10.77 -16.71 16.17
C SER A 155 -11.21 -18.06 15.59
N GLY A 156 -12.46 -18.18 15.12
CA GLY A 156 -12.95 -19.41 14.49
C GLY A 156 -12.22 -19.74 13.18
N ILE A 157 -12.01 -18.74 12.32
CA ILE A 157 -11.29 -18.91 11.06
C ILE A 157 -9.80 -19.16 11.31
N SER A 158 -9.17 -18.37 12.18
CA SER A 158 -7.75 -18.47 12.49
C SER A 158 -7.41 -19.78 13.20
N SER A 159 -8.28 -20.30 14.06
CA SER A 159 -8.11 -21.61 14.70
C SER A 159 -8.13 -22.75 13.67
N ALA A 160 -9.00 -22.68 12.66
CA ALA A 160 -9.01 -23.65 11.57
C ALA A 160 -7.70 -23.60 10.77
N ILE A 161 -7.21 -22.40 10.46
CA ILE A 161 -5.91 -22.19 9.78
C ILE A 161 -4.75 -22.71 10.65
N ALA A 162 -4.74 -22.37 11.94
CA ALA A 162 -3.69 -22.75 12.88
C ALA A 162 -3.69 -24.25 13.19
N SER A 163 -4.84 -24.94 13.11
CA SER A 163 -4.90 -26.40 13.25
C SER A 163 -4.03 -27.14 12.22
N MET A 164 -3.73 -26.49 11.09
CA MET A 164 -2.85 -27.02 10.05
C MET A 164 -1.36 -26.81 10.36
N HIS A 165 -1.00 -25.99 11.36
CA HIS A 165 0.39 -25.63 11.69
C HIS A 165 1.24 -26.82 12.14
N GLY A 166 0.63 -27.84 12.77
CA GLY A 166 1.32 -29.10 13.09
C GLY A 166 1.74 -29.92 11.86
N ALA A 167 1.09 -29.68 10.71
CA ALA A 167 1.38 -30.34 9.43
C ALA A 167 2.09 -29.42 8.42
N ALA A 168 2.10 -28.10 8.64
CA ALA A 168 2.58 -27.09 7.70
C ALA A 168 3.45 -26.02 8.38
N PRO A 169 4.66 -25.72 7.86
CA PRO A 169 5.48 -24.62 8.35
C PRO A 169 4.75 -23.27 8.30
N THR A 170 5.08 -22.35 9.20
CA THR A 170 4.52 -20.98 9.27
C THR A 170 4.54 -20.27 7.92
N LEU A 171 5.59 -20.47 7.12
CA LEU A 171 5.70 -19.93 5.76
C LEU A 171 4.53 -20.37 4.86
N LEU A 172 4.06 -21.62 4.95
CA LEU A 172 2.94 -22.08 4.12
C LEU A 172 1.63 -21.37 4.48
N ILE A 173 1.43 -21.03 5.75
CA ILE A 173 0.26 -20.27 6.20
C ILE A 173 0.30 -18.85 5.62
N ILE A 174 1.48 -18.20 5.68
CA ILE A 174 1.69 -16.88 5.07
C ILE A 174 1.43 -16.94 3.56
N VAL A 175 1.96 -17.94 2.87
CA VAL A 175 1.73 -18.16 1.42
C VAL A 175 0.24 -18.32 1.13
N ALA A 176 -0.48 -19.11 1.93
CA ALA A 176 -1.91 -19.33 1.75
C ALA A 176 -2.71 -18.03 1.93
N LEU A 177 -2.43 -17.26 2.98
CA LEU A 177 -3.08 -15.97 3.23
C LEU A 177 -2.80 -14.95 2.12
N SER A 178 -1.55 -14.86 1.64
CA SER A 178 -1.19 -14.00 0.51
C SER A 178 -1.92 -14.41 -0.77
N LEU A 179 -2.00 -15.71 -1.05
CA LEU A 179 -2.70 -16.22 -2.22
C LEU A 179 -4.21 -15.92 -2.16
N ILE A 180 -4.84 -16.14 -1.01
CA ILE A 180 -6.25 -15.79 -0.79
C ILE A 180 -6.45 -14.29 -0.99
N SER A 181 -5.57 -13.46 -0.42
CA SER A 181 -5.63 -12.01 -0.57
C SER A 181 -5.50 -11.56 -2.02
N LEU A 182 -4.55 -12.13 -2.77
CA LEU A 182 -4.37 -11.87 -4.20
C LEU A 182 -5.60 -12.30 -5.01
N LEU A 183 -6.21 -13.44 -4.68
CA LEU A 183 -7.41 -13.89 -5.39
C LEU A 183 -8.60 -12.97 -5.08
N LEU A 184 -8.88 -12.71 -3.81
CA LEU A 184 -10.02 -11.89 -3.40
C LEU A 184 -9.95 -10.45 -3.90
N THR A 185 -8.76 -9.85 -3.92
CA THR A 185 -8.60 -8.45 -4.37
C THR A 185 -8.87 -8.24 -5.87
N ASN A 186 -8.98 -9.33 -6.63
CA ASN A 186 -9.39 -9.28 -8.04
C ASN A 186 -10.91 -9.43 -8.22
N PHE A 187 -11.66 -9.77 -7.18
CA PHE A 187 -13.13 -9.87 -7.24
C PHE A 187 -13.83 -8.80 -6.39
N ILE A 188 -13.15 -8.33 -5.35
CA ILE A 188 -13.63 -7.31 -4.42
C ILE A 188 -12.55 -6.22 -4.31
N SER A 189 -12.91 -5.02 -3.87
CA SER A 189 -11.95 -3.92 -3.70
C SER A 189 -10.80 -4.28 -2.74
N ASN A 190 -9.59 -3.81 -3.07
CA ASN A 190 -8.38 -3.98 -2.25
C ASN A 190 -8.60 -3.65 -0.78
N SER A 191 -9.34 -2.57 -0.51
CA SER A 191 -9.67 -2.09 0.82
C SER A 191 -10.51 -3.10 1.61
N ALA A 192 -11.55 -3.66 0.98
CA ALA A 192 -12.42 -4.64 1.63
C ALA A 192 -11.70 -5.97 1.86
N THR A 193 -10.86 -6.40 0.92
CA THR A 193 -10.00 -7.57 1.10
C THR A 193 -9.07 -7.40 2.31
N ALA A 194 -8.42 -6.24 2.43
CA ALA A 194 -7.55 -5.94 3.56
C ALA A 194 -8.31 -5.85 4.89
N ALA A 195 -9.46 -5.18 4.91
CA ALA A 195 -10.31 -5.05 6.10
C ALA A 195 -10.77 -6.40 6.68
N ILE A 196 -10.98 -7.41 5.84
CA ILE A 196 -11.39 -8.76 6.27
C ILE A 196 -10.18 -9.61 6.66
N LEU A 197 -9.13 -9.62 5.84
CA LEU A 197 -8.04 -10.59 6.00
C LEU A 197 -6.98 -10.15 7.01
N ILE A 198 -6.72 -8.86 7.20
CA ILE A 198 -5.71 -8.38 8.15
C ILE A 198 -6.05 -8.81 9.59
N PRO A 199 -7.30 -8.64 10.10
CA PRO A 199 -7.67 -9.12 11.43
C PRO A 199 -7.48 -10.63 11.60
N ILE A 200 -7.83 -11.42 10.58
CA ILE A 200 -7.60 -12.88 10.56
C ILE A 200 -6.10 -13.19 10.62
N ALA A 201 -5.28 -12.42 9.89
CA ALA A 201 -3.84 -12.59 9.85
C ALA A 201 -3.19 -12.28 11.20
N ILE A 202 -3.63 -11.21 11.88
CA ILE A 202 -3.21 -10.85 13.25
C ILE A 202 -3.57 -11.97 14.21
N GLU A 203 -4.82 -12.40 14.22
CA GLU A 203 -5.29 -13.42 15.15
C GLU A 203 -4.62 -14.79 14.90
N THR A 204 -4.37 -15.13 13.63
CA THR A 204 -3.62 -16.35 13.29
C THR A 204 -2.22 -16.30 13.87
N ALA A 205 -1.51 -15.18 13.74
CA ALA A 205 -0.17 -15.03 14.33
C ALA A 205 -0.20 -15.12 15.87
N ASN A 206 -1.21 -14.52 16.51
CA ASN A 206 -1.40 -14.58 17.96
C ASN A 206 -1.58 -16.02 18.45
N ILE A 207 -2.44 -16.81 17.80
CA ILE A 207 -2.67 -18.24 18.13
C ILE A 207 -1.38 -19.05 17.98
N LEU A 208 -0.59 -18.74 16.94
CA LEU A 208 0.70 -19.40 16.68
C LEU A 208 1.82 -18.93 17.62
N GLY A 209 1.59 -17.90 18.43
CA GLY A 209 2.60 -17.33 19.33
C GLY A 209 3.76 -16.66 18.59
N VAL A 210 3.53 -16.15 17.37
CA VAL A 210 4.52 -15.46 16.54
C VAL A 210 4.12 -14.02 16.30
N THR A 211 5.06 -13.18 15.86
CA THR A 211 4.77 -11.79 15.52
C THR A 211 3.76 -11.68 14.36
N PRO A 212 2.76 -10.78 14.43
CA PRO A 212 1.76 -10.59 13.37
C PRO A 212 2.29 -9.82 12.17
N VAL A 213 3.43 -9.13 12.28
CA VAL A 213 3.96 -8.25 11.21
C VAL A 213 4.10 -8.98 9.87
N PRO A 214 4.74 -10.16 9.77
CA PRO A 214 4.88 -10.85 8.49
C PRO A 214 3.52 -11.25 7.87
N PHE A 215 2.56 -11.67 8.71
CA PHE A 215 1.23 -12.07 8.27
C PHE A 215 0.44 -10.88 7.71
N VAL A 216 0.46 -9.75 8.42
CA VAL A 216 -0.22 -8.52 7.99
C VAL A 216 0.42 -7.96 6.72
N MET A 217 1.75 -7.89 6.64
CA MET A 217 2.45 -7.39 5.45
C MET A 217 2.19 -8.28 4.23
N ALA A 218 2.20 -9.60 4.42
CA ALA A 218 1.89 -10.58 3.39
C ALA A 218 0.49 -10.40 2.80
N VAL A 219 -0.52 -10.17 3.65
CA VAL A 219 -1.90 -9.89 3.22
C VAL A 219 -2.00 -8.50 2.59
N ALA A 220 -1.57 -7.46 3.30
CA ALA A 220 -1.77 -6.07 2.89
C ALA A 220 -1.10 -5.75 1.55
N LEU A 221 0.12 -6.26 1.32
CA LEU A 221 0.83 -6.09 0.04
C LEU A 221 0.20 -6.94 -1.07
N SER A 222 -0.22 -8.17 -0.77
CA SER A 222 -0.89 -9.03 -1.77
C SER A 222 -2.26 -8.47 -2.19
N ALA A 223 -2.98 -7.81 -1.29
CA ALA A 223 -4.20 -7.07 -1.58
C ALA A 223 -3.99 -5.87 -2.52
N THR A 224 -2.75 -5.50 -2.85
CA THR A 224 -2.49 -4.46 -3.86
C THR A 224 -2.29 -5.02 -5.27
N ILE A 225 -2.17 -6.35 -5.41
CA ILE A 225 -1.87 -7.06 -6.66
C ILE A 225 -3.18 -7.35 -7.43
N ALA A 226 -3.97 -6.31 -7.67
CA ALA A 226 -5.23 -6.35 -8.42
C ALA A 226 -5.00 -6.29 -9.94
N PHE A 227 -4.17 -7.19 -10.46
CA PHE A 227 -3.69 -7.14 -11.86
C PHE A 227 -4.51 -8.00 -12.83
N VAL A 228 -5.26 -8.98 -12.32
CA VAL A 228 -5.86 -10.05 -13.13
C VAL A 228 -7.18 -9.61 -13.76
N THR A 229 -8.00 -8.86 -13.02
CA THR A 229 -9.32 -8.44 -13.48
C THR A 229 -9.41 -6.93 -13.68
N PRO A 230 -10.24 -6.47 -14.63
CA PRO A 230 -10.50 -5.03 -14.81
C PRO A 230 -11.26 -4.38 -13.65
N VAL A 231 -11.90 -5.18 -12.78
CA VAL A 231 -12.76 -4.68 -11.69
C VAL A 231 -11.95 -4.47 -10.40
N GLY A 232 -10.75 -5.06 -10.29
CA GLY A 232 -9.97 -5.05 -9.07
C GLY A 232 -9.46 -3.66 -8.65
N ALA A 233 -9.21 -2.74 -9.59
CA ALA A 233 -8.76 -1.38 -9.28
C ALA A 233 -9.28 -0.34 -10.30
N PRO A 234 -9.48 0.92 -9.88
CA PRO A 234 -9.88 2.00 -10.79
C PRO A 234 -8.91 2.21 -11.96
N SER A 235 -7.60 2.04 -11.72
CA SER A 235 -6.57 2.16 -12.76
C SER A 235 -6.67 1.05 -13.81
N THR A 236 -6.98 -0.19 -13.40
CA THR A 236 -7.18 -1.31 -14.33
C THR A 236 -8.49 -1.19 -15.09
N ALA A 237 -9.54 -0.70 -14.44
CA ALA A 237 -10.82 -0.39 -15.07
C ALA A 237 -10.67 0.69 -16.15
N LEU A 238 -9.92 1.76 -15.88
CA LEU A 238 -9.68 2.86 -16.82
C LEU A 238 -8.97 2.39 -18.08
N ILE A 239 -7.97 1.51 -17.95
CA ILE A 239 -7.27 0.95 -19.11
C ILE A 239 -8.22 0.05 -19.92
N TYR A 240 -9.02 -0.78 -19.25
CA TYR A 240 -9.96 -1.65 -19.93
C TYR A 240 -11.08 -0.89 -20.66
N SER A 241 -11.54 0.24 -20.10
CA SER A 241 -12.57 1.08 -20.73
C SER A 241 -12.14 1.75 -22.04
N THR A 242 -10.83 1.78 -22.34
CA THR A 242 -10.33 2.27 -23.63
C THR A 242 -10.75 1.41 -24.83
N GLY A 243 -11.17 0.15 -24.58
CA GLY A 243 -11.48 -0.82 -25.64
C GLY A 243 -10.27 -1.35 -26.41
N GLN A 244 -9.05 -0.88 -26.09
CA GLN A 244 -7.83 -1.24 -26.81
C GLN A 244 -7.21 -2.58 -26.35
N VAL A 245 -7.65 -3.12 -25.20
CA VAL A 245 -7.12 -4.36 -24.63
C VAL A 245 -8.23 -5.40 -24.53
N SER A 246 -8.07 -6.53 -25.23
CA SER A 246 -9.04 -7.62 -25.16
C SER A 246 -9.03 -8.29 -23.77
N ARG A 247 -10.20 -8.77 -23.31
CA ARG A 247 -10.36 -9.45 -22.01
C ARG A 247 -9.36 -10.58 -21.78
N SER A 248 -9.16 -11.45 -22.77
CA SER A 248 -8.22 -12.58 -22.67
C SER A 248 -6.78 -12.11 -22.51
N ARG A 249 -6.38 -11.09 -23.29
CA ARG A 249 -5.05 -10.48 -23.19
C ARG A 249 -4.83 -9.82 -21.83
N PHE A 250 -5.85 -9.12 -21.33
CA PHE A 250 -5.82 -8.48 -20.02
C PHE A 250 -5.55 -9.52 -18.92
N ILE A 251 -6.41 -10.54 -18.82
CA ILE A 251 -6.29 -11.58 -17.79
C ILE A 251 -4.96 -12.32 -17.88
N LYS A 252 -4.53 -12.73 -19.08
CA LYS A 252 -3.27 -13.45 -19.27
C LYS A 252 -2.07 -12.62 -18.82
N THR A 253 -2.03 -11.34 -19.19
CA THR A 253 -0.96 -10.41 -18.80
C THR A 253 -0.99 -10.16 -17.30
N GLY A 254 -2.19 -9.99 -16.73
CA GLY A 254 -2.40 -9.80 -15.31
C GLY A 254 -1.89 -10.96 -14.46
N VAL A 255 -2.24 -12.20 -14.81
CA VAL A 255 -1.73 -13.40 -14.12
C VAL A 255 -0.20 -13.49 -14.21
N LEU A 256 0.37 -13.26 -15.40
CA LEU A 256 1.82 -13.30 -15.60
C LEU A 256 2.56 -12.21 -14.81
N ALA A 257 1.93 -11.05 -14.59
CA ALA A 257 2.49 -9.97 -13.77
C ALA A 257 2.28 -10.21 -12.26
N ALA A 258 1.17 -10.85 -11.88
CA ALA A 258 0.81 -11.11 -10.49
C ALA A 258 1.74 -12.14 -9.83
N ILE A 259 2.21 -13.16 -10.58
CA ILE A 259 3.13 -14.19 -10.08
C ILE A 259 4.44 -13.59 -9.53
N PRO A 260 5.25 -12.85 -10.32
CA PRO A 260 6.49 -12.28 -9.82
C PRO A 260 6.25 -11.24 -8.70
N ALA A 261 5.15 -10.50 -8.75
CA ALA A 261 4.78 -9.58 -7.67
C ALA A 261 4.50 -10.32 -6.35
N LEU A 262 3.72 -11.40 -6.39
CA LEU A 262 3.44 -12.24 -5.22
C LEU A 262 4.72 -12.89 -4.68
N LEU A 263 5.57 -13.43 -5.56
CA LEU A 263 6.86 -14.02 -5.16
C LEU A 263 7.76 -12.98 -4.48
N THR A 264 7.74 -11.74 -4.98
CA THR A 264 8.47 -10.63 -4.37
C THR A 264 7.93 -10.31 -2.98
N VAL A 265 6.60 -10.23 -2.80
CA VAL A 265 5.99 -10.04 -1.48
C VAL A 265 6.43 -11.12 -0.51
N LEU A 266 6.31 -12.39 -0.90
CA LEU A 266 6.66 -13.53 -0.05
C LEU A 266 8.16 -13.54 0.30
N ALA A 267 9.03 -13.28 -0.68
CA ALA A 267 10.46 -13.21 -0.46
C ALA A 267 10.83 -12.08 0.51
N VAL A 268 10.30 -10.88 0.30
CA VAL A 268 10.60 -9.71 1.15
C VAL A 268 10.09 -9.94 2.58
N VAL A 269 8.85 -10.40 2.73
CA VAL A 269 8.25 -10.65 4.05
C VAL A 269 8.99 -11.75 4.82
N TRP A 270 9.46 -12.79 4.13
CA TRP A 270 10.14 -13.91 4.79
C TRP A 270 11.62 -13.66 5.08
N ILE A 271 12.31 -12.92 4.21
CA ILE A 271 13.76 -12.69 4.32
C ILE A 271 14.06 -11.52 5.25
N LEU A 272 13.25 -10.45 5.19
CA LEU A 272 13.53 -9.26 5.98
C LEU A 272 13.19 -9.52 7.46
N PRO A 273 14.12 -9.24 8.39
CA PRO A 273 13.82 -9.31 9.82
C PRO A 273 12.70 -8.34 10.17
N VAL A 274 11.91 -8.70 11.18
CA VAL A 274 10.94 -7.78 11.78
C VAL A 274 11.71 -6.63 12.44
N PRO A 275 11.46 -5.37 12.03
CA PRO A 275 12.14 -4.20 12.58
C PRO A 275 11.82 -3.96 14.06
#